data_AF-A0A351VD91-F1
#
_entry.id   AF-A0A351VD91-F1
#
_cell.length_a   1.000
_cell.length_b   1.000
_cell.length_c   1.000
_cell.angle_alpha   90.00
_cell.angle_beta   90.00
_cell.angle_gamma   90.00
#
_symmetry.space_group_name_H-M   'P 1'
#
loop_
_entity.id
_entity.type
_entity.pdbx_description
1 polymer ?
#
loop_
_entity_poly.entity_id
_entity_poly.type
_entity_poly.pdbx_seq_one_letter_code
_entity_poly.pdbx_strand_id
1 'polypeptide(L)'
;MQMEKEEVLRKKAAIDMLGAYITEMELNELSNATIKKYVADIHQWLCGMTEIISKADILCYKETLCTKYKAASVNSKIISVNRYLKWLGFERLAVKTKRIQNANGLENMLTKECYMKMLCYADAHNKKKMYCIMKTLAQTGIRIGELKYITVESVKEGSATVWNKGKFRTVYFTDGELGYCGNIN
;
A
#
# COMPACT_ATOMS: atom_id res chain seq x y z
N MET A 1 29.29 -7.65 -36.31
CA MET A 1 27.91 -8.08 -35.95
C MET A 1 28.04 -9.17 -34.90
N GLN A 2 28.20 -8.79 -33.64
CA GLN A 2 28.28 -9.74 -32.53
C GLN A 2 26.85 -10.16 -32.18
N MET A 3 26.58 -11.45 -32.30
CA MET A 3 25.35 -12.06 -31.80
C MET A 3 25.34 -11.90 -30.27
N GLU A 4 24.51 -10.99 -29.77
CA GLU A 4 24.17 -10.93 -28.35
C GLU A 4 23.66 -12.31 -27.94
N LYS A 5 24.34 -12.96 -26.98
CA LYS A 5 23.79 -14.16 -26.33
C LYS A 5 22.45 -13.77 -25.76
N GLU A 6 21.37 -14.31 -26.30
CA GLU A 6 20.04 -14.14 -25.75
C GLU A 6 20.05 -14.73 -24.34
N GLU A 7 20.25 -13.88 -23.35
CA GLU A 7 20.34 -14.30 -21.96
C GLU A 7 18.94 -14.75 -21.55
N VAL A 8 18.70 -16.05 -21.45
CA VAL A 8 17.35 -16.58 -21.20
C VAL A 8 17.06 -16.58 -19.69
N LEU A 9 15.93 -16.01 -19.27
CA LEU A 9 15.50 -16.09 -17.87
C LEU A 9 14.93 -17.48 -17.57
N ARG A 10 15.64 -18.25 -16.74
CA ARG A 10 15.15 -19.54 -16.24
C ARG A 10 14.37 -19.36 -14.95
N LYS A 11 13.21 -20.02 -14.83
CA LYS A 11 12.36 -19.99 -13.63
C LYS A 11 13.12 -20.38 -12.36
N LYS A 12 13.92 -21.46 -12.41
CA LYS A 12 14.74 -21.89 -11.27
C LYS A 12 15.71 -20.79 -10.82
N ALA A 13 16.46 -20.19 -11.76
CA ALA A 13 17.36 -19.09 -11.45
C ALA A 13 16.62 -17.88 -10.85
N ALA A 14 15.43 -17.56 -11.37
CA ALA A 14 14.59 -16.50 -10.82
C ALA A 14 14.05 -16.83 -9.41
N ILE A 15 13.86 -18.10 -9.04
CA ILE A 15 13.47 -18.50 -7.68
C ILE A 15 14.67 -18.40 -6.74
N ASP A 16 15.83 -18.91 -7.16
CA ASP A 16 17.06 -18.96 -6.35
C ASP A 16 17.52 -17.54 -5.94
N MET A 17 17.27 -16.55 -6.81
CA MET A 17 17.63 -15.14 -6.56
C MET A 17 16.65 -14.39 -5.63
N LEU A 18 15.53 -14.98 -5.22
CA LEU A 18 14.54 -14.31 -4.37
C LEU A 18 15.11 -13.90 -3.01
N GLY A 19 15.96 -14.74 -2.41
CA GLY A 19 16.60 -14.43 -1.13
C GLY A 19 17.45 -13.16 -1.21
N ALA A 20 18.29 -13.07 -2.25
CA ALA A 20 19.13 -11.90 -2.49
C ALA A 20 18.30 -10.64 -2.77
N TYR A 21 17.17 -10.76 -3.49
CA TYR A 21 16.26 -9.64 -3.72
C TYR A 21 15.55 -9.17 -2.45
N ILE A 22 15.20 -10.09 -1.54
CA ILE A 22 14.64 -9.72 -0.22
C ILE A 22 15.66 -8.88 0.54
N THR A 23 16.91 -9.33 0.63
CA THR A 23 18.00 -8.57 1.28
C THR A 23 18.21 -7.21 0.62
N GLU A 24 18.18 -7.11 -0.71
CA GLU A 24 18.28 -5.82 -1.41
C GLU A 24 17.16 -4.86 -1.02
N MET A 25 15.93 -5.36 -0.90
CA MET A 25 14.80 -4.51 -0.50
C MET A 25 14.91 -4.05 0.94
N GLU A 26 15.43 -4.89 1.85
CA GLU A 26 15.71 -4.53 3.24
C GLU A 26 16.80 -3.45 3.33
N LEU A 27 17.88 -3.60 2.57
CA LEU A 27 18.97 -2.61 2.49
C LEU A 27 18.51 -1.26 1.91
N ASN A 28 17.52 -1.28 1.02
CA ASN A 28 16.86 -0.08 0.50
C ASN A 28 15.74 0.46 1.41
N GLU A 29 15.65 -0.02 2.66
CA GLU A 29 14.71 0.47 3.67
C GLU A 29 13.22 0.33 3.28
N LEU A 30 12.88 -0.66 2.44
CA LEU A 30 11.47 -0.94 2.17
C LEU A 30 10.81 -1.50 3.41
N SER A 31 9.57 -1.07 3.67
CA SER A 31 8.80 -1.63 4.78
C SER A 31 8.53 -3.12 4.61
N ASN A 32 8.52 -3.87 5.71
CA ASN A 32 8.18 -5.29 5.75
C ASN A 32 6.85 -5.62 5.03
N ALA A 33 5.87 -4.73 5.11
CA ALA A 33 4.59 -4.91 4.42
C ALA A 33 4.74 -4.85 2.89
N THR A 34 5.57 -3.92 2.38
CA THR A 34 5.91 -3.81 0.96
C THR A 34 6.68 -5.04 0.49
N ILE A 35 7.69 -5.48 1.25
CA ILE A 35 8.52 -6.65 0.93
C ILE A 35 7.62 -7.90 0.83
N LYS A 36 6.82 -8.18 1.86
CA LYS A 36 5.90 -9.34 1.87
C LYS A 36 4.96 -9.33 0.68
N LYS A 37 4.40 -8.16 0.33
CA LYS A 37 3.53 -8.01 -0.83
C LYS A 37 4.28 -8.33 -2.13
N TYR A 38 5.46 -7.75 -2.34
CA TYR A 38 6.24 -7.97 -3.56
C TYR A 38 6.64 -9.43 -3.70
N VAL A 39 7.14 -10.05 -2.63
CA VAL A 39 7.48 -11.48 -2.60
C VAL A 39 6.26 -12.35 -2.93
N ALA A 40 5.10 -12.09 -2.31
CA ALA A 40 3.87 -12.82 -2.61
C ALA A 40 3.42 -12.68 -4.07
N ASP A 41 3.49 -11.47 -4.63
CA ASP A 41 3.16 -11.22 -6.03
C ASP A 41 4.13 -11.95 -6.99
N ILE A 42 5.43 -11.95 -6.67
CA ILE A 42 6.46 -12.62 -7.47
C ILE A 42 6.31 -14.15 -7.39
N HIS A 43 6.04 -14.71 -6.22
CA HIS A 43 5.75 -16.14 -6.08
C HIS A 43 4.50 -16.54 -6.87
N GLN A 44 3.43 -15.75 -6.81
CA GLN A 44 2.21 -16.01 -7.59
C GLN A 44 2.52 -16.03 -9.09
N TRP A 45 3.33 -15.08 -9.57
CA TRP A 45 3.77 -15.04 -10.96
C TRP A 45 4.60 -16.27 -11.33
N LEU A 46 5.70 -16.54 -10.61
CA LEU A 46 6.61 -17.66 -10.88
C LEU A 46 5.91 -19.02 -10.83
N CYS A 47 4.91 -19.20 -9.97
CA CYS A 47 4.12 -20.42 -9.88
C CYS A 47 3.46 -20.75 -11.24
N GLY A 48 2.95 -19.75 -11.95
CA GLY A 48 2.30 -19.91 -13.25
C GLY A 48 3.22 -19.92 -14.47
N MET A 49 4.54 -19.77 -14.30
CA MET A 49 5.50 -19.73 -15.41
C MET A 49 6.07 -21.11 -15.76
N THR A 50 6.44 -21.29 -17.02
CA THR A 50 7.24 -22.41 -17.54
C THR A 50 8.72 -22.28 -17.15
N GLU A 51 9.55 -23.27 -17.49
CA GLU A 51 10.99 -23.28 -17.16
C GLU A 51 11.77 -22.11 -17.78
N ILE A 52 11.39 -21.68 -18.98
CA ILE A 52 11.96 -20.54 -19.68
C ILE A 52 10.92 -19.43 -19.74
N ILE A 53 11.25 -18.28 -19.17
CA ILE A 53 10.35 -17.13 -19.08
C ILE A 53 10.61 -16.19 -20.24
N SER A 54 9.62 -16.05 -21.12
CA SER A 54 9.61 -15.09 -22.21
C SER A 54 8.72 -13.88 -21.92
N LYS A 55 8.80 -12.86 -22.78
CA LYS A 55 7.90 -11.70 -22.71
C LYS A 55 6.44 -12.08 -23.00
N ALA A 56 6.22 -13.09 -23.85
CA ALA A 56 4.89 -13.60 -24.15
C ALA A 56 4.23 -14.22 -22.92
N ASP A 57 4.99 -14.94 -22.09
CA ASP A 57 4.48 -15.54 -20.86
C ASP A 57 4.02 -14.47 -19.86
N ILE A 58 4.76 -13.37 -19.74
CA ILE A 58 4.40 -12.26 -18.85
C ILE A 58 3.14 -11.52 -19.37
N LEU A 59 2.97 -11.38 -20.68
CA LEU A 59 1.76 -10.83 -21.28
C LEU A 59 0.53 -11.73 -21.01
N CYS A 60 0.67 -13.05 -21.21
CA CYS A 60 -0.37 -14.03 -20.90
C CYS A 60 -0.73 -14.02 -19.41
N TYR A 61 0.27 -13.93 -18.52
CA TYR A 61 0.05 -13.76 -17.09
C TYR A 61 -0.75 -12.49 -16.77
N LYS A 62 -0.39 -11.36 -17.39
CA LYS A 62 -1.13 -10.10 -17.23
C LYS A 62 -2.58 -10.22 -17.69
N GLU A 63 -2.85 -10.90 -18.80
CA GLU A 63 -4.21 -11.16 -19.27
C GLU A 63 -5.00 -12.01 -18.29
N THR A 64 -4.38 -13.06 -17.75
CA THR A 64 -4.95 -13.89 -16.68
C THR A 64 -5.25 -13.08 -15.42
N LEU A 65 -4.42 -12.11 -15.07
CA LEU A 65 -4.72 -11.19 -13.95
C LEU A 65 -5.92 -10.28 -14.26
N CYS A 66 -6.09 -9.85 -15.51
CA CYS A 66 -7.20 -8.98 -15.91
C CYS A 66 -8.57 -9.67 -15.81
N THR A 67 -8.63 -10.99 -15.90
CA THR A 67 -9.90 -11.73 -15.72
C THR A 67 -10.28 -11.89 -14.24
N LYS A 68 -9.34 -11.73 -13.31
CA LYS A 68 -9.52 -12.00 -11.88
C LYS A 68 -9.54 -10.75 -11.00
N TYR A 69 -8.91 -9.66 -11.44
CA TYR A 69 -8.62 -8.51 -10.59
C TYR A 69 -8.99 -7.17 -11.25
N LYS A 70 -9.32 -6.18 -10.40
CA LYS A 70 -9.46 -4.78 -10.83
C LYS A 70 -8.15 -4.24 -11.39
N ALA A 71 -8.22 -3.28 -12.32
CA ALA A 71 -7.06 -2.71 -12.99
C ALA A 71 -5.95 -2.22 -12.02
N ALA A 72 -6.31 -1.61 -10.89
CA ALA A 72 -5.35 -1.15 -9.88
C ALA A 72 -4.57 -2.31 -9.26
N SER A 73 -5.23 -3.43 -8.98
CA SER A 73 -4.62 -4.64 -8.45
C SER A 73 -3.73 -5.32 -9.49
N VAL A 74 -4.19 -5.38 -10.76
CA VAL A 74 -3.36 -5.87 -11.88
C VAL A 74 -2.07 -5.05 -11.98
N ASN A 75 -2.19 -3.72 -12.02
CA ASN A 75 -1.04 -2.83 -12.09
C ASN A 75 -0.09 -3.03 -10.91
N SER A 76 -0.63 -3.11 -9.70
CA SER A 76 0.15 -3.36 -8.49
C SER A 76 0.99 -4.63 -8.61
N LYS A 77 0.41 -5.74 -9.09
CA LYS A 77 1.11 -7.02 -9.28
C LYS A 77 2.17 -6.93 -10.38
N ILE A 78 1.83 -6.32 -11.51
CA ILE A 78 2.76 -6.10 -12.62
C ILE A 78 3.93 -5.21 -12.21
N ILE A 79 3.72 -4.22 -11.34
CA ILE A 79 4.79 -3.39 -10.78
C ILE A 79 5.76 -4.24 -9.95
N SER A 80 5.23 -5.12 -9.07
CA SER A 80 6.06 -6.04 -8.27
C SER A 80 6.94 -6.92 -9.18
N VAL A 81 6.35 -7.50 -10.23
CA VAL A 81 7.07 -8.36 -11.20
C VAL A 81 8.09 -7.57 -12.03
N ASN A 82 7.69 -6.42 -12.60
CA ASN A 82 8.60 -5.59 -13.40
C ASN A 82 9.80 -5.10 -12.59
N ARG A 83 9.58 -4.71 -11.32
CA ARG A 83 10.68 -4.29 -10.44
C ARG A 83 11.68 -5.42 -10.23
N TYR A 84 11.19 -6.64 -10.03
CA TYR A 84 12.04 -7.81 -9.88
C TYR A 84 12.80 -8.15 -11.17
N LEU A 85 12.12 -8.15 -12.32
CA LEU A 85 12.75 -8.36 -13.63
C LEU A 85 13.85 -7.34 -13.91
N LYS A 86 13.62 -6.08 -13.57
CA LYS A 86 14.63 -5.02 -13.70
C LYS A 86 15.85 -5.29 -12.81
N TRP A 87 15.62 -5.69 -11.56
CA TRP A 87 16.69 -6.03 -10.63
C TRP A 87 17.52 -7.24 -11.11
N LEU A 88 16.88 -8.23 -11.72
CA LEU A 88 17.57 -9.39 -12.34
C LEU A 88 18.33 -9.04 -13.64
N GLY A 89 18.20 -7.82 -14.17
CA GLY A 89 18.79 -7.43 -15.46
C GLY A 89 17.92 -7.72 -16.69
N PHE A 90 16.68 -8.18 -16.51
CA PHE A 90 15.75 -8.57 -17.58
C PHE A 90 14.68 -7.49 -17.84
N GLU A 91 15.03 -6.20 -17.84
CA GLU A 91 14.10 -5.09 -18.04
C GLU A 91 13.33 -5.19 -19.39
N ARG A 92 13.92 -5.82 -20.41
CA ARG A 92 13.27 -6.07 -21.71
C ARG A 92 12.01 -6.96 -21.62
N LEU A 93 11.95 -7.82 -20.60
CA LEU A 93 10.81 -8.69 -20.32
C LEU A 93 9.66 -7.95 -19.60
N ALA A 94 9.93 -6.78 -19.02
CA ALA A 94 8.92 -5.99 -18.33
C ALA A 94 7.79 -5.55 -19.28
N VAL A 95 6.56 -5.53 -18.75
CA VAL A 95 5.36 -5.18 -19.51
C VAL A 95 4.71 -3.91 -18.99
N LYS A 96 4.07 -3.14 -19.87
CA LYS A 96 3.40 -1.89 -19.48
C LYS A 96 2.20 -2.16 -18.57
N THR A 97 1.98 -1.31 -17.57
CA THR A 97 0.75 -1.28 -16.77
C THR A 97 -0.41 -0.68 -17.57
N LYS A 98 -1.66 -0.92 -17.15
CA LYS A 98 -2.82 -0.22 -17.72
C LYS A 98 -2.85 1.21 -17.18
N ARG A 99 -3.10 2.21 -18.02
CA ARG A 99 -3.34 3.59 -17.54
C ARG A 99 -4.74 3.62 -16.93
N ILE A 100 -4.84 3.97 -15.65
CA ILE A 100 -6.12 4.11 -14.95
C ILE A 100 -6.44 5.59 -14.88
N GLN A 101 -7.62 5.96 -15.39
CA GLN A 101 -8.21 7.26 -15.13
C GLN A 101 -9.09 7.10 -13.89
N ASN A 102 -8.70 7.75 -12.80
CA ASN A 102 -9.55 7.80 -11.62
C ASN A 102 -10.73 8.71 -11.93
N ALA A 103 -11.95 8.20 -11.83
CA ALA A 103 -13.13 9.03 -11.78
C ALA A 103 -13.10 9.75 -10.42
N ASN A 104 -12.65 11.01 -10.40
CA ASN A 104 -12.71 11.87 -9.22
C ASN A 104 -14.16 12.37 -8.99
N GLY A 105 -15.13 11.47 -9.06
CA GLY A 105 -16.54 11.81 -8.87
C GLY A 105 -16.80 12.15 -7.41
N LEU A 106 -17.52 13.25 -7.18
CA LEU A 106 -17.99 13.68 -5.85
C LEU A 106 -18.82 12.61 -5.14
N GLU A 107 -19.43 11.67 -5.89
CA GLU A 107 -20.21 10.55 -5.33
C GLU A 107 -19.45 9.67 -4.34
N ASN A 108 -18.12 9.58 -4.46
CA ASN A 108 -17.28 8.80 -3.53
C ASN A 108 -16.62 9.66 -2.44
N MET A 109 -16.93 10.96 -2.36
CA MET A 109 -16.44 11.82 -1.28
C MET A 109 -17.36 11.76 -0.07
N LEU A 110 -16.74 11.67 1.10
CA LEU A 110 -17.46 11.77 2.36
C LEU A 110 -17.93 13.22 2.57
N THR A 111 -19.24 13.47 2.51
CA THR A 111 -19.79 14.78 2.82
C THR A 111 -19.82 15.03 4.32
N LYS A 112 -19.95 16.31 4.71
CA LYS A 112 -20.10 16.70 6.12
C LYS A 112 -21.33 16.06 6.75
N GLU A 113 -22.44 15.98 6.03
CA GLU A 113 -23.69 15.37 6.49
C GLU A 113 -23.51 13.87 6.74
N CYS A 114 -22.83 13.16 5.83
CA CYS A 114 -22.51 11.74 6.01
C CYS A 114 -21.59 11.53 7.21
N TYR A 115 -20.58 12.38 7.39
CA TYR A 115 -19.71 12.35 8.57
C TYR A 115 -20.49 12.53 9.87
N MET A 116 -21.36 13.53 9.96
CA MET A 116 -22.19 13.77 11.15
C MET A 116 -23.11 12.57 11.45
N LYS A 117 -23.73 11.98 10.42
CA LYS A 117 -24.55 10.76 10.60
C LYS A 117 -23.74 9.60 11.17
N MET A 118 -22.50 9.40 10.73
CA MET A 118 -21.62 8.35 11.27
C MET A 118 -21.26 8.60 12.73
N LEU A 119 -20.98 9.85 13.13
CA LEU A 119 -20.73 10.21 14.53
C LEU A 119 -21.96 9.92 15.40
N CYS A 120 -23.14 10.40 15.01
CA CYS A 120 -24.39 10.16 15.76
C CYS A 120 -24.69 8.66 15.89
N TYR A 121 -24.48 7.90 14.81
CA TYR A 121 -24.65 6.45 14.85
C TYR A 121 -23.68 5.78 15.84
N ALA A 122 -22.40 6.17 15.83
CA ALA A 122 -21.40 5.62 16.74
C ALA A 122 -21.73 5.93 18.21
N ASP A 123 -22.21 7.14 18.49
CA ASP A 123 -22.62 7.57 19.83
C ASP A 123 -23.86 6.80 20.32
N ALA A 124 -24.92 6.78 19.52
CA ALA A 124 -26.18 6.09 19.84
C ALA A 124 -26.02 4.57 20.06
N HIS A 125 -25.00 3.95 19.47
CA HIS A 125 -24.72 2.52 19.61
C HIS A 125 -23.54 2.21 20.55
N ASN A 126 -23.15 3.16 21.40
CA ASN A 126 -22.06 3.04 22.39
C ASN A 126 -20.71 2.59 21.78
N LYS A 127 -20.44 2.97 20.52
CA LYS A 127 -19.18 2.69 19.80
C LYS A 127 -18.17 3.81 20.04
N LYS A 128 -17.89 4.13 21.31
CA LYS A 128 -17.04 5.25 21.74
C LYS A 128 -15.66 5.28 21.04
N LYS A 129 -15.02 4.11 20.91
CA LYS A 129 -13.74 4.00 20.19
C LYS A 129 -13.85 4.47 18.73
N MET A 130 -14.90 4.06 18.01
CA MET A 130 -15.10 4.46 16.62
C MET A 130 -15.39 5.96 16.52
N TYR A 131 -16.20 6.49 17.45
CA TYR A 131 -16.47 7.92 17.54
C TYR A 131 -15.17 8.73 17.67
N CYS A 132 -14.31 8.39 18.63
CA CYS A 132 -13.04 9.10 18.84
C CYS A 132 -12.10 8.98 17.65
N ILE A 133 -12.02 7.80 17.02
CA ILE A 133 -11.21 7.59 15.82
C ILE A 133 -11.67 8.50 14.67
N MET A 134 -12.97 8.52 14.38
CA MET A 134 -13.52 9.37 13.31
C MET A 134 -13.30 10.85 13.59
N LYS A 135 -13.51 11.29 14.83
CA LYS A 135 -13.27 12.68 15.25
C LYS A 135 -11.81 13.07 15.09
N THR A 136 -10.90 12.22 15.57
CA THR A 136 -9.45 12.43 15.45
C THR A 136 -9.01 12.55 14.00
N LEU A 137 -9.43 11.63 13.14
CA LEU A 137 -9.06 11.65 11.71
C LEU A 137 -9.56 12.90 11.00
N ALA A 138 -10.80 13.31 11.27
CA ALA A 138 -11.42 14.48 10.64
C ALA A 138 -10.77 15.81 11.07
N GLN A 139 -10.46 15.96 12.35
CA GLN A 139 -9.93 17.22 12.90
C GLN A 139 -8.43 17.39 12.65
N THR A 140 -7.66 16.30 12.71
CA THR A 140 -6.20 16.38 12.61
C THR A 140 -5.67 16.15 11.19
N GLY A 141 -6.51 15.60 10.30
CA GLY A 141 -6.10 15.26 8.93
C GLY A 141 -5.00 14.21 8.85
N ILE A 142 -4.80 13.41 9.92
CA ILE A 142 -3.82 12.33 9.93
C ILE A 142 -4.33 11.14 9.11
N ARG A 143 -3.38 10.36 8.59
CA ARG A 143 -3.70 9.08 7.96
C ARG A 143 -4.13 8.07 9.02
N ILE A 144 -4.96 7.09 8.65
CA ILE A 144 -5.35 6.00 9.56
C ILE A 144 -4.13 5.25 10.14
N GLY A 145 -3.05 5.08 9.37
CA GLY A 145 -1.82 4.46 9.86
C GLY A 145 -0.99 5.33 10.82
N GLU A 146 -1.28 6.63 10.89
CA GLU A 146 -0.67 7.60 11.82
C GLU A 146 -1.42 7.63 13.17
N LEU A 147 -2.64 7.12 13.24
CA LEU A 147 -3.47 7.09 14.45
C LEU A 147 -2.77 6.43 15.66
N LYS A 148 -1.91 5.44 15.40
CA LYS A 148 -1.12 4.74 16.45
C LYS A 148 -0.18 5.65 17.25
N TYR A 149 0.13 6.85 16.73
CA TYR A 149 0.97 7.84 17.41
C TYR A 149 0.15 8.82 18.26
N ILE A 150 -1.18 8.75 18.22
CA ILE A 150 -2.06 9.62 19.00
C ILE A 150 -2.33 8.93 20.34
N THR A 151 -1.66 9.41 21.39
CA THR A 151 -1.80 8.92 22.76
C THR A 151 -2.44 9.98 23.67
N VAL A 152 -2.88 9.57 24.86
CA VAL A 152 -3.45 10.49 25.86
C VAL A 152 -2.45 11.58 26.22
N GLU A 153 -1.18 11.21 26.33
CA GLU A 153 -0.06 12.12 26.63
C GLU A 153 0.11 13.14 25.50
N SER A 154 0.15 12.69 24.24
CA SER A 154 0.28 13.59 23.09
C SER A 154 -0.89 14.59 22.98
N VAL A 155 -2.10 14.15 23.34
CA VAL A 155 -3.28 15.02 23.35
C VAL A 155 -3.17 16.07 24.45
N LYS A 156 -2.67 15.70 25.64
CA LYS A 156 -2.40 16.64 26.74
C LYS A 156 -1.28 17.63 26.41
N GLU A 157 -0.27 17.20 25.67
CA GLU A 157 0.83 18.04 25.19
C GLU A 157 0.41 18.97 24.03
N GLY A 158 -0.79 18.78 23.46
CA GLY A 158 -1.28 19.57 22.33
C GLY A 158 -0.61 19.25 21.00
N SER A 159 0.23 18.21 20.92
CA SER A 159 0.83 17.78 19.66
C SER A 159 1.27 16.32 19.66
N ALA A 160 1.29 15.70 18.48
CA ALA A 160 1.87 14.38 18.26
C ALA A 160 2.85 14.39 17.10
N THR A 161 4.00 13.76 17.31
CA THR A 161 4.96 13.51 16.24
C THR A 161 4.60 12.21 15.53
N VAL A 162 4.25 12.31 14.24
CA VAL A 162 3.80 11.17 13.43
C VAL A 162 4.81 10.84 12.33
N TRP A 163 4.93 9.55 12.03
CA TRP A 163 5.79 9.05 10.96
C TRP A 163 5.03 8.10 10.03
N ASN A 164 4.99 8.43 8.74
CA ASN A 164 4.35 7.58 7.74
C ASN A 164 5.09 7.64 6.40
N LYS A 165 5.50 6.48 5.87
CA LYS A 165 6.13 6.35 4.54
C LYS A 165 7.25 7.38 4.31
N GLY A 166 8.19 7.48 5.25
CA GLY A 166 9.33 8.40 5.16
C GLY A 166 9.02 9.86 5.48
N LYS A 167 7.76 10.24 5.75
CA LYS A 167 7.40 11.60 6.17
C LYS A 167 7.25 11.69 7.68
N PHE A 168 8.14 12.43 8.32
CA PHE A 168 8.13 12.76 9.75
C PHE A 168 7.57 14.18 9.92
N ARG A 169 6.55 14.35 10.75
CA ARG A 169 5.94 15.68 11.00
C ARG A 169 5.28 15.74 12.37
N THR A 170 5.18 16.95 12.91
CA THR A 170 4.35 17.25 14.07
C THR A 170 2.93 17.60 13.61
N VAL A 171 1.95 17.04 14.30
CA VAL A 171 0.52 17.35 14.14
C VAL A 171 0.09 18.01 15.45
N TYR A 172 -0.48 19.20 15.34
CA TYR A 172 -0.96 19.93 16.51
C TYR A 172 -2.43 19.64 16.75
N PHE A 173 -2.81 19.60 18.01
CA PHE A 173 -4.19 19.47 18.46
C PHE A 173 -4.67 20.84 18.91
N THR A 174 -5.86 21.22 18.47
CA THR A 174 -6.56 22.42 18.94
C THR A 174 -7.19 22.13 20.30
N ASP A 175 -6.95 23.01 21.27
CA ASP A 175 -7.51 22.90 22.63
C ASP A 175 -9.05 22.85 22.58
N GLY A 176 -9.61 21.80 23.20
CA GLY A 176 -11.06 21.60 23.34
C GLY A 176 -11.70 20.56 22.40
N GLU A 177 -11.00 20.08 21.37
CA GLU A 177 -11.66 19.31 20.30
C GLU A 177 -11.52 17.78 20.41
N LEU A 178 -10.41 17.28 20.95
CA LEU A 178 -10.19 15.85 21.22
C LEU A 178 -10.51 15.43 22.67
N GLY A 179 -10.74 16.40 23.56
CA GLY A 179 -11.11 16.16 24.94
C GLY A 179 -12.61 15.96 25.12
N TYR A 180 -13.04 14.72 25.29
CA TYR A 180 -14.25 14.41 26.08
C TYR A 180 -14.09 13.01 26.68
N CYS A 181 -13.76 12.95 27.97
CA CYS A 181 -14.19 11.93 28.94
C CYS A 181 -13.61 12.28 30.33
N GLY A 182 -14.37 13.00 31.16
CA GLY A 182 -14.04 13.15 32.58
C GLY A 182 -14.57 14.41 33.26
N ASN A 183 -15.89 14.59 33.34
CA ASN A 183 -16.52 15.22 34.51
C ASN A 183 -17.73 14.35 34.86
N ILE A 184 -17.45 13.27 35.58
CA ILE A 184 -18.43 12.65 36.48
C ILE A 184 -18.12 13.31 37.82
N ASN A 185 -18.89 14.34 38.15
CA ASN A 185 -19.19 14.79 39.51
C ASN A 185 -20.58 15.39 39.46
#